data_AF-A0A353GFE1-F1
#
_entry.id   AF-A0A353GFE1-F1
#
_cell.length_a   1.000
_cell.length_b   1.000
_cell.length_c   1.000
_cell.angle_alpha   90.00
_cell.angle_beta   90.00
_cell.angle_gamma   90.00
#
_symmetry.space_group_name_H-M   'P 1'
#
loop_
_entity.id
_entity.type
_entity.pdbx_description
1 polymer ?
#
loop_
_entity_poly.entity_id
_entity_poly.type
_entity_poly.pdbx_seq_one_letter_code
_entity_poly.pdbx_strand_id
1 'polypeptide(L)'
;MVADEFDKLWDDSITSLTFGYAATLESLQKDAPKDALGIFHTQCVPPALKIAEKMAGVYPKRFSKIEDWCSWASDLKTQTEEAEKLLTPLPKKDSKEWKAAVAQVEKVRGEFCDLHEKSQTQTTSDFIYALREEIHKDKINVEALQKIRSALETAHGSTKAKANAEEYVNALARWDRIGQPVLKWKGNIPPSTLSRLRQTTDAFYAKFGADLE
;
A
#
# COMPACT_ATOMS: atom_id res chain seq x y z
N MET A 1 27.00 4.88 -12.81
CA MET A 1 26.29 5.37 -14.01
C MET A 1 25.03 4.56 -14.28
N VAL A 2 25.09 3.33 -14.80
CA VAL A 2 23.87 2.52 -15.07
C VAL A 2 23.02 2.28 -13.82
N ALA A 3 23.65 1.96 -12.68
CA ALA A 3 22.93 1.75 -11.41
C ALA A 3 22.34 3.03 -10.79
N ASP A 4 22.90 4.21 -11.07
CA ASP A 4 22.43 5.47 -10.48
C ASP A 4 21.27 6.07 -11.31
N GLU A 5 21.34 5.93 -12.64
CA GLU A 5 20.21 6.16 -13.54
C GLU A 5 19.06 5.18 -13.27
N PHE A 6 19.41 3.97 -12.82
CA PHE A 6 18.46 2.95 -12.41
C PHE A 6 17.76 3.31 -11.09
N ASP A 7 18.51 3.74 -10.06
CA ASP A 7 17.91 4.20 -8.80
C ASP A 7 16.92 5.35 -9.05
N LYS A 8 17.22 6.26 -9.99
CA LYS A 8 16.29 7.32 -10.40
C LYS A 8 15.06 6.78 -11.12
N LEU A 9 15.25 5.88 -12.08
CA LEU A 9 14.14 5.23 -12.78
C LEU A 9 13.23 4.49 -11.80
N TRP A 10 13.83 3.82 -10.83
CA TRP A 10 13.15 3.18 -9.72
C TRP A 10 12.36 4.21 -8.93
N ASP A 11 13.00 5.23 -8.37
CA ASP A 11 12.33 6.26 -7.55
C ASP A 11 11.13 6.89 -8.31
N ASP A 12 11.27 7.21 -9.60
CA ASP A 12 10.16 7.74 -10.41
C ASP A 12 9.03 6.70 -10.62
N SER A 13 9.39 5.45 -10.90
CA SER A 13 8.42 4.39 -11.19
C SER A 13 7.71 3.92 -9.93
N ILE A 14 8.44 3.88 -8.82
CA ILE A 14 7.94 3.47 -7.52
C ILE A 14 6.88 4.45 -7.11
N THR A 15 7.21 5.73 -6.98
CA THR A 15 6.27 6.79 -6.63
C THR A 15 5.01 6.75 -7.50
N SER A 16 5.13 6.53 -8.81
CA SER A 16 3.96 6.39 -9.68
C SER A 16 3.11 5.14 -9.38
N LEU A 17 3.72 3.97 -9.18
CA LEU A 17 3.02 2.73 -8.82
C LEU A 17 2.36 2.86 -7.45
N THR A 18 3.11 3.39 -6.47
CA THR A 18 2.65 3.65 -5.12
C THR A 18 1.37 4.51 -5.23
N PHE A 19 1.45 5.73 -5.80
CA PHE A 19 0.28 6.61 -5.92
C PHE A 19 -0.86 6.02 -6.76
N GLY A 20 -0.51 5.33 -7.86
CA GLY A 20 -1.46 4.77 -8.80
C GLY A 20 -2.38 3.72 -8.17
N TYR A 21 -1.82 2.69 -7.53
CA TYR A 21 -2.62 1.61 -6.91
C TYR A 21 -3.57 2.17 -5.85
N ALA A 22 -3.08 3.14 -5.09
CA ALA A 22 -3.78 3.75 -3.99
C ALA A 22 -4.96 4.60 -4.46
N ALA A 23 -4.74 5.46 -5.45
CA ALA A 23 -5.78 6.26 -6.07
C ALA A 23 -6.79 5.41 -6.86
N THR A 24 -6.36 4.29 -7.46
CA THR A 24 -7.27 3.29 -8.04
C THR A 24 -8.21 2.72 -6.98
N LEU A 25 -7.69 2.28 -5.82
CA LEU A 25 -8.52 1.76 -4.72
C LEU A 25 -9.48 2.82 -4.17
N GLU A 26 -9.02 4.07 -4.02
CA GLU A 26 -9.86 5.18 -3.58
C GLU A 26 -11.02 5.45 -4.56
N SER A 27 -10.74 5.47 -5.86
CA SER A 27 -11.78 5.64 -6.89
C SER A 27 -12.76 4.47 -6.91
N LEU A 28 -12.29 3.23 -6.71
CA LEU A 28 -13.19 2.09 -6.53
C LEU A 28 -14.08 2.32 -5.30
N GLN A 29 -13.54 2.62 -4.12
CA GLN A 29 -14.34 2.88 -2.92
C GLN A 29 -15.43 3.96 -3.12
N LYS A 30 -15.14 4.97 -3.94
CA LYS A 30 -16.07 6.06 -4.31
C LYS A 30 -17.07 5.71 -5.40
N ASP A 31 -17.15 4.46 -5.85
CA ASP A 31 -18.02 4.02 -6.96
C ASP A 31 -17.69 4.71 -8.30
N ALA A 32 -16.40 4.96 -8.54
CA ALA A 32 -15.89 5.61 -9.75
C ALA A 32 -14.97 4.65 -10.55
N PRO A 33 -15.47 3.53 -11.09
CA PRO A 33 -14.65 2.54 -11.78
C PRO A 33 -13.95 3.08 -13.03
N LYS A 34 -14.57 4.06 -13.72
CA LYS A 34 -13.96 4.71 -14.89
C LYS A 34 -12.70 5.50 -14.51
N ASP A 35 -12.77 6.22 -13.39
CA ASP A 35 -11.63 6.99 -12.88
C ASP A 35 -10.57 6.02 -12.34
N ALA A 36 -10.98 4.95 -11.67
CA ALA A 36 -10.08 3.90 -11.20
C ALA A 36 -9.27 3.27 -12.34
N LEU A 37 -9.95 2.89 -13.45
CA LEU A 37 -9.30 2.35 -14.65
C LEU A 37 -8.37 3.39 -15.31
N GLY A 38 -8.82 4.65 -15.42
CA GLY A 38 -8.01 5.72 -15.99
C GLY A 38 -6.73 5.98 -15.20
N ILE A 39 -6.82 6.02 -13.87
CA ILE A 39 -5.66 6.12 -12.98
C ILE A 39 -4.76 4.91 -13.14
N PHE A 40 -5.33 3.70 -13.12
CA PHE A 40 -4.55 2.46 -13.22
C PHE A 40 -3.76 2.37 -14.53
N HIS A 41 -4.40 2.69 -15.66
CA HIS A 41 -3.74 2.72 -16.98
C HIS A 41 -2.66 3.79 -17.09
N THR A 42 -2.79 4.91 -16.40
CA THR A 42 -1.85 6.04 -16.54
C THR A 42 -0.70 5.96 -15.55
N GLN A 43 -0.95 5.46 -14.35
CA GLN A 43 -0.01 5.51 -13.23
C GLN A 43 0.52 4.13 -12.81
N CYS A 44 -0.19 3.04 -13.11
CA CYS A 44 0.24 1.69 -12.72
C CYS A 44 0.86 0.90 -13.89
N VAL A 45 0.14 0.79 -15.00
CA VAL A 45 0.55 -0.08 -16.12
C VAL A 45 1.91 0.35 -16.72
N PRO A 46 2.14 1.62 -17.11
CA PRO A 46 3.39 1.99 -17.77
C PRO A 46 4.63 1.83 -16.88
N PRO A 47 4.62 2.25 -15.59
CA PRO A 47 5.75 2.01 -14.71
C PRO A 47 6.03 0.52 -14.45
N ALA A 48 4.99 -0.31 -14.25
CA ALA A 48 5.17 -1.75 -14.05
C ALA A 48 5.83 -2.43 -15.25
N LEU A 49 5.37 -2.10 -16.47
CA LEU A 49 5.98 -2.58 -17.71
C LEU A 49 7.41 -2.08 -17.85
N LYS A 50 7.66 -0.80 -17.57
CA LYS A 50 8.99 -0.20 -17.65
C LYS A 50 9.97 -0.85 -16.67
N ILE A 51 9.52 -1.20 -15.46
CA ILE A 51 10.28 -2.00 -14.48
C ILE A 51 10.58 -3.37 -15.08
N ALA A 52 9.57 -4.13 -15.49
CA ALA A 52 9.78 -5.48 -16.02
C ALA A 52 10.72 -5.51 -17.26
N GLU A 53 10.55 -4.56 -18.19
CA GLU A 53 11.33 -4.51 -19.44
C GLU A 53 12.77 -4.04 -19.22
N LYS A 54 12.97 -3.00 -18.41
CA LYS A 54 14.30 -2.39 -18.22
C LYS A 54 15.10 -3.05 -17.10
N MET A 55 14.43 -3.77 -16.20
CA MET A 55 15.02 -4.24 -14.95
C MET A 55 15.17 -5.77 -14.85
N ALA A 56 14.69 -6.53 -15.83
CA ALA A 56 14.93 -7.98 -15.92
C ALA A 56 16.43 -8.36 -16.07
N GLY A 57 17.30 -7.41 -16.43
CA GLY A 57 18.74 -7.63 -16.61
C GLY A 57 19.67 -6.66 -15.85
N VAL A 58 19.13 -5.74 -15.04
CA VAL A 58 19.92 -4.79 -14.27
C VAL A 58 19.47 -4.82 -12.82
N TYR A 59 20.43 -5.05 -11.94
CA TYR A 59 20.18 -5.24 -10.52
C TYR A 59 20.40 -3.90 -9.77
N PRO A 60 19.36 -3.28 -9.20
CA PRO A 60 19.50 -2.06 -8.41
C PRO A 60 20.35 -2.31 -7.16
N LYS A 61 21.34 -1.44 -6.92
CA LYS A 61 22.20 -1.53 -5.72
C LYS A 61 21.39 -1.46 -4.42
N ARG A 62 20.35 -0.62 -4.40
CA ARG A 62 19.46 -0.44 -3.25
C ARG A 62 18.70 -1.71 -2.86
N PHE A 63 18.50 -2.62 -3.81
CA PHE A 63 17.83 -3.90 -3.57
C PHE A 63 18.81 -5.08 -3.51
N SER A 64 20.12 -4.86 -3.29
CA SER A 64 21.18 -5.90 -3.19
C SER A 64 20.90 -7.05 -2.22
N LYS A 65 19.89 -6.90 -1.36
CA LYS A 65 19.43 -7.89 -0.40
C LYS A 65 18.25 -8.74 -0.91
N ILE A 66 17.77 -8.51 -2.12
CA ILE A 66 16.61 -9.20 -2.70
C ILE A 66 17.11 -10.27 -3.66
N GLU A 67 17.12 -11.52 -3.19
CA GLU A 67 17.71 -12.65 -3.93
C GLU A 67 17.01 -12.91 -5.28
N ASP A 68 15.71 -12.61 -5.40
CA ASP A 68 14.88 -12.93 -6.57
C ASP A 68 14.31 -11.72 -7.33
N TRP A 69 15.12 -10.66 -7.50
CA TRP A 69 14.69 -9.41 -8.15
C TRP A 69 14.02 -9.60 -9.52
N CYS A 70 14.61 -10.41 -10.40
CA CYS A 70 14.07 -10.63 -11.75
C CYS A 70 12.72 -11.34 -11.74
N SER A 71 12.53 -12.27 -10.78
CA SER A 71 11.26 -12.94 -10.55
C SER A 71 10.22 -11.94 -10.07
N TRP A 72 10.55 -11.12 -9.07
CA TRP A 72 9.67 -10.07 -8.56
C TRP A 72 9.23 -9.09 -9.66
N ALA A 73 10.16 -8.62 -10.50
CA ALA A 73 9.84 -7.68 -11.59
C ALA A 73 8.91 -8.31 -12.65
N SER A 74 9.08 -9.61 -12.92
CA SER A 74 8.22 -10.36 -13.85
C SER A 74 6.83 -10.59 -13.26
N ASP A 75 6.77 -10.89 -11.96
CA ASP A 75 5.52 -11.05 -11.21
C ASP A 75 4.74 -9.74 -11.16
N LEU A 76 5.39 -8.61 -10.87
CA LEU A 76 4.77 -7.27 -10.85
C LEU A 76 4.03 -6.98 -12.16
N LYS A 77 4.67 -7.24 -13.31
CA LYS A 77 4.05 -7.06 -14.62
C LYS A 77 2.82 -7.96 -14.75
N THR A 78 2.96 -9.24 -14.45
CA THR A 78 1.88 -10.22 -14.56
C THR A 78 0.69 -9.85 -13.68
N GLN A 79 0.94 -9.46 -12.42
CA GLN A 79 -0.12 -9.05 -11.49
C GLN A 79 -0.79 -7.74 -11.92
N THR A 80 -0.04 -6.81 -12.51
CA THR A 80 -0.57 -5.53 -13.03
C THR A 80 -1.46 -5.76 -14.26
N GLU A 81 -1.03 -6.60 -15.20
CA GLU A 81 -1.85 -6.98 -16.36
C GLU A 81 -3.14 -7.72 -15.93
N GLU A 82 -3.08 -8.54 -14.89
CA GLU A 82 -4.27 -9.22 -14.36
C GLU A 82 -5.24 -8.24 -13.69
N ALA A 83 -4.73 -7.27 -12.92
CA ALA A 83 -5.54 -6.20 -12.35
C ALA A 83 -6.23 -5.37 -13.46
N GLU A 84 -5.52 -5.06 -14.54
CA GLU A 84 -6.05 -4.34 -15.71
C GLU A 84 -7.21 -5.10 -16.38
N LYS A 85 -7.06 -6.42 -16.56
CA LYS A 85 -8.12 -7.29 -17.09
C LYS A 85 -9.34 -7.31 -16.18
N LEU A 86 -9.16 -7.30 -14.87
CA LEU A 86 -10.29 -7.27 -13.93
C LEU A 86 -11.00 -5.92 -13.87
N LEU A 87 -10.29 -4.84 -14.20
CA LEU A 87 -10.86 -3.50 -14.36
C LEU A 87 -11.49 -3.30 -15.75
N THR A 88 -11.28 -4.22 -16.70
CA THR A 88 -11.75 -4.15 -18.09
C THR A 88 -12.52 -5.42 -18.51
N PRO A 89 -13.86 -5.37 -18.60
CA PRO A 89 -14.72 -4.18 -18.60
C PRO A 89 -14.92 -3.61 -17.21
N LEU A 90 -15.33 -2.33 -17.15
CA LEU A 90 -15.58 -1.62 -15.88
C LEU A 90 -16.51 -2.45 -14.98
N PRO A 91 -16.02 -2.93 -13.82
CA PRO A 91 -16.82 -3.76 -12.95
C PRO A 91 -17.94 -2.95 -12.33
N LYS A 92 -19.11 -3.55 -12.16
CA LYS A 92 -20.23 -2.94 -11.42
C LYS A 92 -19.93 -3.04 -9.93
N LYS A 93 -20.15 -1.96 -9.18
CA LYS A 93 -19.95 -1.96 -7.72
C LYS A 93 -20.60 -3.17 -7.05
N ASP A 94 -19.83 -3.75 -6.12
CA ASP A 94 -20.16 -4.94 -5.33
C ASP A 94 -20.34 -6.25 -6.13
N SER A 95 -20.11 -6.26 -7.45
CA SER A 95 -20.09 -7.50 -8.25
C SER A 95 -18.90 -8.40 -7.90
N LYS A 96 -18.92 -9.64 -8.40
CA LYS A 96 -17.80 -10.57 -8.22
C LYS A 96 -16.51 -10.02 -8.85
N GLU A 97 -16.64 -9.43 -10.03
CA GLU A 97 -15.57 -8.80 -10.80
C GLU A 97 -15.02 -7.58 -10.06
N TRP A 98 -15.90 -6.77 -9.46
CA TRP A 98 -15.47 -5.65 -8.62
C TRP A 98 -14.63 -6.08 -7.43
N LYS A 99 -15.13 -7.08 -6.69
CA LYS A 99 -14.41 -7.61 -5.52
C LYS A 99 -13.09 -8.25 -5.94
N ALA A 100 -13.05 -8.93 -7.08
CA ALA A 100 -11.82 -9.47 -7.65
C ALA A 100 -10.84 -8.37 -8.05
N ALA A 101 -11.31 -7.30 -8.70
CA ALA A 101 -10.47 -6.15 -9.07
C ALA A 101 -9.88 -5.47 -7.83
N VAL A 102 -10.70 -5.19 -6.81
CA VAL A 102 -10.22 -4.63 -5.53
C VAL A 102 -9.18 -5.55 -4.90
N ALA A 103 -9.47 -6.84 -4.77
CA ALA A 103 -8.57 -7.80 -4.15
C ALA A 103 -7.25 -7.93 -4.93
N GLN A 104 -7.30 -7.89 -6.26
CA GLN A 104 -6.10 -7.97 -7.10
C GLN A 104 -5.26 -6.69 -6.98
N VAL A 105 -5.87 -5.50 -6.97
CA VAL A 105 -5.13 -4.24 -6.76
C VAL A 105 -4.54 -4.18 -5.35
N GLU A 106 -5.27 -4.63 -4.33
CA GLU A 106 -4.73 -4.77 -2.96
C GLU A 106 -3.57 -5.78 -2.90
N LYS A 107 -3.64 -6.87 -3.66
CA LYS A 107 -2.56 -7.86 -3.76
C LYS A 107 -1.29 -7.24 -4.35
N VAL A 108 -1.41 -6.56 -5.50
CA VAL A 108 -0.23 -5.93 -6.15
C VAL A 108 0.39 -4.88 -5.22
N ARG A 109 -0.45 -4.12 -4.51
CA ARG A 109 0.01 -3.20 -3.47
C ARG A 109 0.74 -3.92 -2.33
N GLY A 110 0.23 -5.05 -1.85
CA GLY A 110 0.87 -5.83 -0.79
C GLY A 110 2.27 -6.31 -1.18
N GLU A 111 2.43 -6.85 -2.39
CA GLU A 111 3.73 -7.28 -2.93
C GLU A 111 4.75 -6.15 -3.02
N PHE A 112 4.26 -4.92 -3.20
CA PHE A 112 5.06 -3.71 -3.22
C PHE A 112 5.51 -3.28 -1.83
N CYS A 113 4.59 -3.27 -0.86
CA CYS A 113 4.92 -3.00 0.55
C CYS A 113 5.93 -4.03 1.09
N ASP A 114 5.80 -5.30 0.72
CA ASP A 114 6.74 -6.37 1.06
C ASP A 114 8.14 -6.10 0.49
N LEU A 115 8.22 -5.58 -0.75
CA LEU A 115 9.50 -5.18 -1.33
C LEU A 115 10.15 -4.06 -0.54
N HIS A 116 9.37 -3.01 -0.22
CA HIS A 116 9.84 -1.87 0.58
C HIS A 116 10.32 -2.30 1.97
N GLU A 117 9.67 -3.27 2.59
CA GLU A 117 10.12 -3.85 3.85
C GLU A 117 11.48 -4.53 3.71
N LYS A 118 11.62 -5.44 2.72
CA LYS A 118 12.86 -6.18 2.47
C LYS A 118 14.04 -5.27 2.11
N SER A 119 13.76 -4.16 1.43
CA SER A 119 14.76 -3.16 1.03
C SER A 119 15.02 -2.08 2.08
N GLN A 120 14.22 -2.04 3.15
CA GLN A 120 14.27 -0.99 4.17
C GLN A 120 13.97 0.41 3.61
N THR A 121 13.08 0.50 2.61
CA THR A 121 12.64 1.75 1.97
C THR A 121 11.17 2.08 2.24
N GLN A 122 10.62 1.57 3.34
CA GLN A 122 9.23 1.79 3.73
C GLN A 122 8.92 3.28 3.94
N THR A 123 7.76 3.69 3.42
CA THR A 123 7.19 5.02 3.56
C THR A 123 6.14 5.06 4.68
N THR A 124 5.65 6.25 5.03
CA THR A 124 4.52 6.40 5.97
C THR A 124 3.31 5.58 5.52
N SER A 125 3.05 5.53 4.22
CA SER A 125 1.90 4.80 3.67
C SER A 125 2.03 3.29 3.81
N ASP A 126 3.24 2.76 3.63
CA ASP A 126 3.54 1.34 3.84
C ASP A 126 3.27 0.96 5.29
N PHE A 127 3.64 1.82 6.25
CA PHE A 127 3.33 1.59 7.66
C PHE A 127 1.82 1.65 7.96
N ILE A 128 1.04 2.53 7.32
CA ILE A 128 -0.42 2.56 7.49
C ILE A 128 -1.07 1.31 6.87
N TYR A 129 -0.57 0.85 5.73
CA TYR A 129 -1.02 -0.41 5.13
C TYR A 129 -0.70 -1.62 6.03
N ALA A 130 0.54 -1.72 6.52
CA ALA A 130 0.95 -2.76 7.46
C ALA A 130 0.10 -2.73 8.75
N LEU A 131 -0.23 -1.52 9.25
CA LEU A 131 -1.13 -1.35 10.39
C LEU A 131 -2.51 -1.95 10.11
N ARG A 132 -3.08 -1.70 8.92
CA ARG A 132 -4.35 -2.26 8.49
C ARG A 132 -4.30 -3.77 8.41
N GLU A 133 -3.33 -4.32 7.70
CA GLU A 133 -3.18 -5.77 7.51
C GLU A 133 -3.05 -6.49 8.85
N GLU A 134 -2.22 -5.98 9.76
CA GLU A 134 -2.03 -6.58 11.08
C GLU A 134 -3.33 -6.60 11.92
N ILE A 135 -4.17 -5.56 11.81
CA ILE A 135 -5.44 -5.44 12.57
C ILE A 135 -6.54 -6.33 11.99
N HIS A 136 -6.48 -6.65 10.70
CA HIS A 136 -7.43 -7.53 10.02
C HIS A 136 -7.07 -9.02 10.11
N LYS A 137 -5.88 -9.37 10.59
CA LYS A 137 -5.54 -10.76 10.94
C LYS A 137 -6.49 -11.32 12.01
N ASP A 138 -6.67 -12.64 11.97
CA ASP A 138 -7.42 -13.39 13.00
C ASP A 138 -6.77 -13.28 14.38
N LYS A 139 -5.44 -13.22 14.40
CA LYS A 139 -4.63 -13.04 15.60
C LYS A 139 -3.70 -11.85 15.41
N ILE A 140 -4.06 -10.76 16.08
CA ILE A 140 -3.25 -9.55 16.11
C ILE A 140 -1.95 -9.80 16.88
N ASN A 141 -0.82 -9.50 16.26
CA ASN A 141 0.48 -9.40 16.90
C ASN A 141 0.67 -7.99 17.48
N VAL A 142 0.49 -7.88 18.80
CA VAL A 142 0.61 -6.61 19.53
C VAL A 142 2.01 -6.01 19.42
N GLU A 143 3.07 -6.82 19.39
CA GLU A 143 4.45 -6.32 19.24
C GLU A 143 4.68 -5.72 17.85
N ALA A 144 4.12 -6.36 16.81
CA ALA A 144 4.16 -5.81 15.45
C ALA A 144 3.39 -4.49 15.38
N LEU A 145 2.18 -4.41 15.96
CA LEU A 145 1.42 -3.16 16.03
C LEU A 145 2.16 -2.04 16.76
N GLN A 146 2.85 -2.35 17.87
CA GLN A 146 3.66 -1.35 18.59
C GLN A 146 4.80 -0.83 17.71
N LYS A 147 5.52 -1.72 17.03
CA LYS A 147 6.61 -1.33 16.10
C LYS A 147 6.10 -0.44 14.97
N ILE A 148 5.01 -0.85 14.31
CA ILE A 148 4.38 -0.08 13.23
C ILE A 148 3.93 1.29 13.77
N ARG A 149 3.32 1.32 14.95
CA ARG A 149 2.86 2.58 15.56
C ARG A 149 4.01 3.54 15.85
N SER A 150 5.10 3.05 16.43
CA SER A 150 6.31 3.85 16.68
C SER A 150 6.92 4.37 15.36
N ALA A 151 6.97 3.53 14.33
CA ALA A 151 7.41 3.96 13.00
C ALA A 151 6.54 5.10 12.46
N LEU A 152 5.22 5.05 12.63
CA LEU A 152 4.29 6.13 12.22
C LEU A 152 4.45 7.46 13.00
N GLU A 153 5.04 7.43 14.21
CA GLU A 153 5.35 8.65 14.99
C GLU A 153 6.63 9.33 14.50
N THR A 154 7.60 8.52 14.08
CA THR A 154 8.94 9.00 13.70
C THR A 154 9.14 9.12 12.20
N ALA A 155 8.28 8.51 11.38
CA ALA A 155 8.39 8.57 9.93
C ALA A 155 8.27 10.03 9.46
N HIS A 156 9.17 10.41 8.54
CA HIS A 156 8.94 11.62 7.76
C HIS A 156 7.62 11.44 7.02
N GLY A 157 6.65 12.32 7.29
CA GLY A 157 5.28 12.15 6.80
C GLY A 157 5.22 11.92 5.29
N SER A 158 4.20 11.18 4.84
CA SER A 158 3.90 11.04 3.41
C SER A 158 3.74 12.40 2.71
N THR A 159 3.68 12.47 1.38
CA THR A 159 3.54 13.75 0.67
C THR A 159 2.19 14.39 1.02
N LYS A 160 1.11 13.59 1.15
CA LYS A 160 -0.14 14.06 1.77
C LYS A 160 -0.04 14.32 3.26
N ALA A 161 0.71 13.55 4.05
CA ALA A 161 0.86 13.84 5.48
C ALA A 161 1.71 15.09 5.73
N LYS A 162 2.65 15.46 4.85
CA LYS A 162 3.37 16.73 4.88
C LYS A 162 2.46 17.87 4.43
N ALA A 163 1.71 17.67 3.34
CA ALA A 163 0.76 18.66 2.84
C ALA A 163 -0.44 18.91 3.78
N ASN A 164 -0.85 17.89 4.55
CA ASN A 164 -1.97 17.92 5.48
C ASN A 164 -1.55 17.48 6.89
N ALA A 165 -0.43 18.00 7.39
CA ALA A 165 0.19 17.57 8.64
C ALA A 165 -0.74 17.61 9.84
N GLU A 166 -1.52 18.68 9.99
CA GLU A 166 -2.48 18.80 11.08
C GLU A 166 -3.58 17.72 10.99
N GLU A 167 -4.09 17.43 9.80
CA GLU A 167 -5.09 16.39 9.62
C GLU A 167 -4.54 14.99 9.87
N TYR A 168 -3.31 14.72 9.45
CA TYR A 168 -2.62 13.45 9.72
C TYR A 168 -2.43 13.24 11.22
N VAL A 169 -1.87 14.22 11.93
CA VAL A 169 -1.68 14.17 13.38
C VAL A 169 -3.02 13.95 14.09
N ASN A 170 -4.07 14.66 13.67
CA ASN A 170 -5.41 14.49 14.23
C ASN A 170 -5.99 13.11 13.96
N ALA A 171 -5.78 12.54 12.77
CA ALA A 171 -6.25 11.20 12.42
C ALA A 171 -5.51 10.12 13.21
N LEU A 172 -4.19 10.26 13.35
CA LEU A 172 -3.36 9.36 14.14
C LEU A 172 -3.73 9.41 15.62
N ALA A 173 -3.96 10.61 16.18
CA ALA A 173 -4.44 10.79 17.55
C ALA A 173 -5.85 10.19 17.76
N ARG A 174 -6.73 10.26 16.76
CA ARG A 174 -8.06 9.60 16.81
C ARG A 174 -7.92 8.09 16.83
N TRP A 175 -7.02 7.54 16.01
CA TRP A 175 -6.70 6.12 16.00
C TRP A 175 -6.14 5.68 17.36
N ASP A 176 -5.20 6.43 17.94
CA ASP A 176 -4.56 6.12 19.23
C ASP A 176 -5.54 5.98 20.39
N ARG A 177 -6.61 6.77 20.41
CA ARG A 177 -7.64 6.67 21.47
C ARG A 177 -8.24 5.27 21.57
N ILE A 178 -8.22 4.51 20.48
CA ILE A 178 -8.75 3.14 20.40
C ILE A 178 -7.60 2.13 20.34
N GLY A 179 -6.52 2.43 19.62
CA GLY A 179 -5.37 1.57 19.45
C GLY A 179 -4.52 1.39 20.72
N GLN A 180 -4.23 2.47 21.46
CA GLN A 180 -3.36 2.42 22.65
C GLN A 180 -3.86 1.45 23.74
N PRO A 181 -5.16 1.41 24.07
CA PRO A 181 -5.71 0.37 24.96
C PRO A 181 -5.47 -1.05 24.43
N VAL A 182 -5.58 -1.27 23.12
CA VAL A 182 -5.36 -2.57 22.49
C VAL A 182 -3.89 -2.98 22.55
N LEU A 183 -2.95 -2.04 22.39
CA LEU A 183 -1.52 -2.31 22.49
C LEU A 183 -1.07 -2.76 23.89
N LYS A 184 -1.90 -2.54 24.92
CA LYS A 184 -1.64 -2.93 26.32
C LYS A 184 -2.56 -4.07 26.79
N TRP A 185 -3.43 -4.56 25.90
CA TRP A 185 -4.44 -5.55 26.24
C TRP A 185 -3.79 -6.90 26.50
N LYS A 186 -4.20 -7.56 27.58
CA LYS A 186 -3.75 -8.91 27.92
C LYS A 186 -4.89 -9.90 27.63
N GLY A 187 -4.62 -10.87 26.76
CA GLY A 187 -5.61 -11.86 26.32
C GLY A 187 -6.45 -11.38 25.13
N ASN A 188 -7.63 -11.98 24.94
CA ASN A 188 -8.44 -11.71 23.77
C ASN A 188 -9.06 -10.30 23.80
N ILE A 189 -8.91 -9.58 22.69
CA ILE A 189 -9.51 -8.25 22.50
C ILE A 189 -11.02 -8.42 22.32
N PRO A 190 -11.87 -7.64 23.01
CA PRO A 190 -13.32 -7.72 22.85
C PRO A 190 -13.73 -7.48 21.39
N PRO A 191 -14.70 -8.24 20.85
CA PRO A 191 -15.13 -8.10 19.45
C PRO A 191 -15.58 -6.69 19.08
N SER A 192 -16.26 -5.98 19.99
CA SER A 192 -16.69 -4.59 19.78
C SER A 192 -15.51 -3.61 19.68
N THR A 193 -14.49 -3.79 20.53
CA THR A 193 -13.24 -3.02 20.47
C THR A 193 -12.49 -3.30 19.16
N LEU A 194 -12.39 -4.58 18.77
CA LEU A 194 -11.74 -4.99 17.53
C LEU A 194 -12.46 -4.42 16.30
N SER A 195 -13.80 -4.49 16.26
CA SER A 195 -14.60 -3.92 15.17
C SER A 195 -14.39 -2.41 15.05
N ARG A 196 -14.35 -1.69 16.17
CA ARG A 196 -14.12 -0.24 16.18
C ARG A 196 -12.69 0.12 15.76
N LEU A 197 -11.72 -0.68 16.17
CA LEU A 197 -10.32 -0.54 15.76
C LEU A 197 -10.17 -0.75 14.26
N ARG A 198 -10.76 -1.82 13.70
CA ARG A 198 -10.79 -2.08 12.25
C ARG A 198 -11.40 -0.92 11.49
N GLN A 199 -12.61 -0.48 11.87
CA GLN A 199 -13.27 0.65 11.21
C GLN A 199 -12.44 1.94 11.24
N THR A 200 -11.83 2.27 12.38
CA THR A 200 -10.99 3.47 12.51
C THR A 200 -9.72 3.34 11.69
N THR A 201 -9.15 2.13 11.62
CA THR A 201 -7.97 1.84 10.80
C THR A 201 -8.29 1.91 9.32
N ASP A 202 -9.42 1.35 8.88
CA ASP A 202 -9.85 1.42 7.49
C ASP A 202 -10.11 2.87 7.04
N ALA A 203 -10.67 3.71 7.93
CA ALA A 203 -10.84 5.13 7.66
C ALA A 203 -9.49 5.88 7.61
N PHE A 204 -8.56 5.54 8.50
CA PHE A 204 -7.21 6.12 8.50
C PHE A 204 -6.43 5.72 7.24
N TYR A 205 -6.50 4.44 6.88
CA TYR A 205 -5.96 3.89 5.65
C TYR A 205 -6.58 4.57 4.44
N ALA A 206 -7.90 4.62 4.29
CA ALA A 206 -8.56 5.25 3.15
C ALA A 206 -8.13 6.72 2.94
N LYS A 207 -7.80 7.43 4.03
CA LYS A 207 -7.41 8.85 3.96
C LYS A 207 -5.92 9.09 3.73
N PHE A 208 -5.04 8.30 4.35
CA PHE A 208 -3.60 8.55 4.36
C PHE A 208 -2.74 7.35 3.95
N GLY A 209 -3.28 6.13 4.04
CA GLY A 209 -2.63 4.91 3.55
C GLY A 209 -2.94 4.62 2.08
N ALA A 210 -4.11 5.00 1.57
CA ALA A 210 -4.43 5.00 0.15
C ALA A 210 -3.76 6.17 -0.59
N ASP A 211 -2.82 6.85 0.05
CA ASP A 211 -1.86 7.73 -0.60
C ASP A 211 -0.48 7.17 -0.33
N LEU A 212 0.28 6.94 -1.36
CA LEU A 212 1.43 6.05 -1.32
C LEU A 212 2.57 6.84 -1.97
N GLU A 213 3.52 7.33 -1.16
CA GLU A 213 4.72 8.06 -1.62
C GLU A 213 5.62 7.23 -2.54
#